data_AF-A0A524P0V9-F1
#
_entry.id   AF-A0A524P0V9-F1
#
_cell.length_a   1.000
_cell.length_b   1.000
_cell.length_c   1.000
_cell.angle_alpha   90.00
_cell.angle_beta   90.00
_cell.angle_gamma   90.00
#
_symmetry.space_group_name_H-M   'P 1'
#
loop_
_entity.id
_entity.type
_entity.pdbx_description
1 polymer ?
#
loop_
_entity_poly.entity_id
_entity_poly.type
_entity_poly.pdbx_seq_one_letter_code
_entity_poly.pdbx_strand_id
1 'polypeptide(L)' 'MTFSIVGFDPNTGDLGVAVQSKFLCVGMVVPFIKANVGAIATQAFCNTTFGPRG' A
#
# COMPACT_ATOMS: atom_id res chain seq x y z
N MET A 1 -13.51 -9.50 -2.49
CA MET A 1 -12.34 -9.58 -3.38
C MET A 1 -11.64 -8.23 -3.36
N THR A 2 -10.31 -8.24 -3.33
CA THR A 2 -9.46 -7.05 -3.22
C THR A 2 -8.33 -7.19 -4.22
N PHE A 3 -7.98 -6.10 -4.88
CA PHE A 3 -6.82 -6.00 -5.76
C PHE A 3 -5.96 -4.83 -5.30
N SER A 4 -4.64 -4.97 -5.34
CA SER A 4 -3.72 -3.86 -5.06
C SER A 4 -2.50 -3.94 -5.94
N ILE A 5 -1.88 -2.78 -6.19
CA ILE A 5 -0.65 -2.65 -6.94
C ILE A 5 0.28 -1.66 -6.23
N VAL A 6 1.57 -1.98 -6.22
CA VAL A 6 2.65 -1.11 -5.76
C VAL A 6 3.48 -0.74 -6.98
N GLY A 7 3.84 0.54 -7.11
CA GLY A 7 4.64 1.07 -8.20
C GLY A 7 5.78 1.94 -7.69
N PHE A 8 6.88 1.94 -8.45
CA PHE A 8 8.02 2.84 -8.28
C PHE A 8 8.36 3.46 -9.64
N ASP A 9 8.47 4.78 -9.70
CA ASP A 9 8.95 5.49 -10.89
C ASP A 9 10.45 5.82 -10.72
N PRO A 10 11.36 5.20 -11.48
CA PRO A 10 12.80 5.42 -11.34
C PRO A 10 13.27 6.81 -11.81
N ASN A 11 12.47 7.53 -12.60
CA ASN A 11 12.88 8.84 -13.11
C ASN A 11 12.67 9.95 -12.07
N THR A 12 11.60 9.84 -11.28
CA THR A 12 11.19 10.81 -10.25
C THR A 12 11.54 10.35 -8.84
N GLY A 13 11.67 9.04 -8.62
CA GLY A 13 11.80 8.43 -7.30
C GLY A 13 10.46 8.23 -6.58
N ASP A 14 9.33 8.47 -7.24
CA ASP A 14 8.01 8.40 -6.62
C ASP A 14 7.60 6.96 -6.31
N LEU A 15 6.95 6.78 -5.15
CA LEU A 15 6.34 5.54 -4.71
C LEU A 15 4.82 5.68 -4.68
N GLY A 16 4.13 4.69 -5.23
CA GLY A 16 2.67 4.67 -5.29
C GLY A 16 2.08 3.34 -4.84
N VAL A 17 0.93 3.40 -4.18
CA VAL A 17 0.10 2.23 -3.87
C VAL A 17 -1.34 2.53 -4.23
N ALA A 18 -1.97 1.63 -4.96
CA ALA A 18 -3.39 1.69 -5.26
C ALA A 18 -4.09 0.41 -4.82
N VAL A 19 -5.34 0.54 -4.35
CA VAL A 19 -6.16 -0.58 -3.89
C VAL A 19 -7.61 -0.40 -4.32
N GLN A 20 -8.23 -1.49 -4.76
CA GLN A 20 -9.67 -1.59 -4.97
C GLN A 20 -10.22 -2.72 -4.12
N SER A 21 -11.31 -2.47 -3.40
CA SER A 21 -12.05 -3.49 -2.68
C SER A 21 -13.53 -3.17 -2.60
N LYS A 22 -14.35 -4.20 -2.37
CA LYS A 22 -15.73 -4.04 -1.89
C LYS A 22 -15.77 -3.51 -0.43
N PHE A 23 -14.68 -3.65 0.32
CA PHE A 23 -14.57 -3.14 1.68
C PHE A 23 -14.53 -1.60 1.68
N LEU A 24 -15.40 -0.98 2.49
CA LEU A 24 -15.50 0.48 2.59
C LEU A 24 -14.21 1.05 3.19
N CYS A 25 -13.75 2.18 2.65
CA CYS A 25 -12.57 2.89 3.15
C CYS A 25 -11.28 2.03 3.18
N VAL A 26 -11.11 1.12 2.23
CA VAL A 26 -9.92 0.23 2.15
C VAL A 26 -8.58 0.99 2.12
N GLY A 27 -8.59 2.24 1.64
CA GLY A 27 -7.42 3.12 1.62
C GLY A 27 -6.86 3.49 2.99
N MET A 28 -7.62 3.34 4.08
CA MET A 28 -7.10 3.55 5.44
C MET A 28 -6.27 2.36 5.95
N VAL A 29 -6.47 1.17 5.39
CA VAL A 29 -6.00 -0.09 5.99
C VAL A 29 -4.93 -0.78 5.15
N VAL A 30 -5.07 -0.79 3.83
CA VAL A 30 -4.19 -1.55 2.92
C VAL A 30 -2.90 -0.81 2.55
N PRO A 31 -2.95 0.44 2.05
CA PRO A 31 -1.75 1.10 1.56
C PRO A 31 -0.93 1.68 2.71
N PHE A 32 0.36 1.40 2.72
CA PHE A 32 1.34 2.09 3.53
C PHE A 32 2.51 2.55 2.65
N ILE A 33 2.93 3.80 2.83
CA ILE A 33 4.04 4.39 2.09
C ILE A 33 4.88 5.19 3.07
N LYS A 34 6.19 5.00 2.99
CA LYS A 34 7.18 5.87 3.64
C LYS A 34 8.13 6.40 2.58
N ALA A 35 8.14 7.72 2.43
CA ALA A 35 8.98 8.41 1.45
C ALA A 35 10.45 8.00 1.60
N ASN A 36 11.12 7.77 0.48
CA ASN A 36 12.51 7.32 0.39
C ASN A 36 12.81 5.95 1.05
N VAL A 37 11.80 5.18 1.45
CA VAL A 37 11.98 3.85 2.05
C VAL A 37 11.27 2.78 1.22
N GLY A 38 9.97 2.91 1.02
CA GLY A 38 9.20 1.88 0.32
C GLY A 38 7.70 1.96 0.52
N ALA A 39 7.01 0.99 -0.08
CA ALA A 39 5.58 0.91 -0.14
C ALA A 39 5.11 -0.55 0.07
N ILE A 40 4.04 -0.74 0.85
CA ILE A 40 3.49 -2.05 1.21
C ILE A 40 1.97 -2.02 1.03
N ALA A 41 1.41 -3.10 0.46
CA ALA A 41 -0.02 -3.31 0.33
C ALA A 41 -0.43 -4.60 1.07
N THR A 42 -0.69 -4.49 2.37
CA THR A 42 -1.15 -5.62 3.18
C THR A 42 -2.64 -5.86 2.94
N GLN A 43 -3.00 -7.04 2.44
CA GLN A 43 -4.37 -7.42 2.07
C GLN A 43 -4.69 -8.85 2.51
N ALA A 44 -5.98 -9.21 2.50
CA ALA A 44 -6.54 -10.47 3.02
C ALA A 44 -6.25 -10.68 4.52
N PHE A 45 -7.12 -10.13 5.38
CA PHE A 45 -6.86 -9.91 6.81
C PHE A 45 -5.69 -8.94 7.05
N CYS A 46 -5.85 -7.71 6.54
CA CYS A 46 -4.83 -6.68 6.59
C CYS A 46 -4.24 -6.50 7.99
N ASN A 47 -2.91 -6.49 8.08
CA ASN A 47 -2.18 -6.22 9.30
C ASN A 47 -1.43 -4.89 9.15
N THR A 48 -1.99 -3.84 9.74
CA THR A 48 -1.45 -2.47 9.64
C THR A 48 -0.06 -2.32 10.28
N THR A 49 0.40 -3.28 11.09
CA THR A 49 1.74 -3.24 11.70
C THR A 49 2.87 -3.53 10.71
N PHE A 50 2.59 -4.11 9.54
CA PHE A 50 3.62 -4.39 8.54
C PHE A 50 4.22 -3.13 7.94
N GLY A 51 3.44 -2.06 7.77
CA GLY A 51 3.92 -0.77 7.30
C GLY A 51 5.00 -0.18 8.22
N PRO A 52 4.68 0.13 9.49
CA PRO A 52 5.63 0.72 10.43
C PRO A 52 6.86 -0.12 10.77
N ARG A 53 6.82 -1.45 10.55
CA ARG A 53 7.92 -2.38 10.87
C ARG A 53 8.87 -2.67 9.69
N GLY A 54 8.43 -2.37 8.46
CA GLY A 54 9.20 -2.60 7.23
C GLY A 54 10.18 -1.48 6.91
#